data_AF-A0A9W6XLC7-F1
#
_entry.id   AF-A0A9W6XLC7-F1
#
_cell.length_a   1.000
_cell.length_b   1.000
_cell.length_c   1.000
_cell.angle_alpha   90.00
_cell.angle_beta   90.00
_cell.angle_gamma   90.00
#
_symmetry.space_group_name_H-M   'P 1'
#
loop_
_entity.id
_entity.type
_entity.pdbx_description
1 polymer ?
#
loop_
_entity_poly.entity_id
_entity_poly.type
_entity_poly.pdbx_seq_one_letter_code
_entity_poly.pdbx_strand_id
1 'polypeptide(L)'
;MSSFTTDTVSHVASSALRAPTASLGHGRISNVYMDKPLPSLASFANQEPCNAEKVVVARRRKPTKTPAATDIEIRRQRNRMHQARFIAKQKTTTARLVSGIHRLQEEIQELRLQRQFVSFAVPLRQTRWAVAVEYFRLFRNGLKDTMPQNGPDNALVPVESQVQRNFLQSTMAPDVASSMGFGVESILQNWRLISICHPDLDVQLTRLEDGPGDSLIAHERHFHCD
;
A
#
# COMPACT_ATOMS: atom_id res chain seq x y z
N MET A 1 -48.73 29.89 27.09
CA MET A 1 -48.85 28.46 26.74
C MET A 1 -48.83 28.36 25.23
N SER A 2 -47.71 27.99 24.64
CA SER A 2 -47.63 27.59 23.24
C SER A 2 -46.44 26.64 23.11
N SER A 3 -46.77 25.41 22.75
CA SER A 3 -45.89 24.25 22.68
C SER A 3 -45.20 24.22 21.33
N PHE A 4 -43.87 24.12 21.30
CA PHE A 4 -43.13 23.78 20.08
C PHE A 4 -42.51 22.40 20.24
N THR A 5 -42.94 21.50 19.35
CA THR A 5 -42.46 20.14 19.15
C THR A 5 -41.00 20.14 18.72
N THR A 6 -40.15 19.44 19.46
CA THR A 6 -38.76 19.16 19.09
C THR A 6 -38.74 17.89 18.24
N ASP A 7 -38.39 18.02 16.96
CA ASP A 7 -38.05 16.89 16.11
C ASP A 7 -36.63 16.42 16.44
N THR A 8 -36.59 15.24 17.04
CA THR A 8 -35.40 14.46 17.36
C THR A 8 -34.82 13.85 16.08
N VAL A 9 -33.64 14.27 15.64
CA VAL A 9 -32.87 13.52 14.65
C VAL A 9 -32.01 12.50 15.39
N SER A 10 -32.60 11.32 15.61
CA SER A 10 -31.89 10.13 16.07
C SER A 10 -31.01 9.58 14.95
N HIS A 11 -29.72 9.40 15.22
CA HIS A 11 -28.89 8.48 14.44
C HIS A 11 -29.35 7.05 14.74
N VAL A 12 -30.07 6.47 13.78
CA VAL A 12 -30.49 5.07 13.78
C VAL A 12 -29.26 4.20 13.50
N ALA A 13 -28.75 3.53 14.52
CA ALA A 13 -27.90 2.35 14.36
C ALA A 13 -28.80 1.12 14.21
N SER A 14 -29.09 0.72 12.97
CA SER A 14 -29.78 -0.54 12.68
C SER A 14 -28.80 -1.72 12.78
N SER A 15 -28.85 -2.43 13.90
CA SER A 15 -28.36 -3.81 14.01
C SER A 15 -29.55 -4.76 13.95
N ALA A 16 -29.60 -5.61 12.92
CA ALA A 16 -30.52 -6.75 12.87
C ALA A 16 -29.83 -7.96 12.23
N LEU A 17 -29.67 -9.00 13.06
CA LEU A 17 -29.18 -10.34 12.75
C LEU A 17 -29.98 -11.04 11.64
N ARG A 18 -29.31 -11.75 10.72
CA ARG A 18 -29.61 -13.16 10.37
C ARG A 18 -28.52 -13.80 9.51
N ALA A 19 -27.91 -14.88 10.01
CA ALA A 19 -27.05 -15.77 9.23
C ALA A 19 -27.89 -16.75 8.38
N PRO A 20 -27.34 -17.22 7.25
CA PRO A 20 -27.50 -18.61 6.85
C PRO A 20 -26.14 -19.32 6.66
N THR A 21 -26.14 -20.55 7.14
CA THR A 21 -25.13 -21.61 7.06
C THR A 21 -24.92 -22.15 5.64
N ALA A 22 -23.66 -22.41 5.24
CA ALA A 22 -23.19 -23.50 4.37
C ALA A 22 -21.65 -23.30 4.22
N SER A 23 -20.75 -24.14 4.73
CA SER A 23 -20.42 -25.53 4.36
C SER A 23 -20.01 -25.74 2.90
N LEU A 24 -18.84 -26.37 2.74
CA LEU A 24 -18.15 -26.86 1.53
C LEU A 24 -17.38 -25.79 0.74
N GLY A 25 -16.13 -25.99 0.34
CA GLY A 25 -15.38 -27.24 0.29
C GLY A 25 -13.93 -27.01 -0.13
N HIS A 26 -13.18 -28.10 -0.02
CA HIS A 26 -11.75 -28.17 -0.30
C HIS A 26 -11.40 -27.79 -1.75
N GLY A 27 -10.36 -26.99 -1.90
CA GLY A 27 -9.70 -26.69 -3.18
C GLY A 27 -8.18 -26.78 -3.04
N ARG A 28 -7.69 -28.01 -2.89
CA ARG A 28 -6.28 -28.38 -2.84
C ARG A 28 -5.70 -28.24 -4.26
N ILE A 29 -5.01 -27.13 -4.56
CA ILE A 29 -4.19 -27.04 -5.77
C ILE A 29 -2.80 -27.57 -5.43
N SER A 30 -2.60 -28.84 -5.79
CA SER A 30 -1.32 -29.51 -5.86
C SER A 30 -0.45 -28.87 -6.95
N ASN A 31 0.62 -28.16 -6.57
CA ASN A 31 1.74 -27.91 -7.46
C ASN A 31 2.69 -29.11 -7.38
N VAL A 32 2.59 -29.99 -8.37
CA VAL A 32 3.56 -31.06 -8.63
C VAL A 32 4.26 -30.71 -9.95
N TYR A 33 5.57 -31.02 -10.03
CA TYR A 33 6.53 -30.86 -11.15
C TYR A 33 7.22 -29.48 -11.22
N MET A 34 8.52 -29.25 -10.99
CA MET A 34 9.73 -30.09 -10.86
C MET A 34 10.80 -29.30 -10.09
N ASP A 35 11.07 -29.65 -8.84
CA ASP A 35 12.35 -29.35 -8.18
C ASP A 35 13.32 -30.50 -8.50
N LYS A 36 14.26 -30.23 -9.41
CA LYS A 36 15.48 -31.02 -9.56
C LYS A 36 16.67 -30.13 -9.21
N PRO A 37 17.54 -30.53 -8.26
CA PRO A 37 18.68 -29.72 -7.88
C PRO A 37 19.67 -29.57 -9.04
N LEU A 38 20.16 -28.35 -9.24
CA LEU A 38 21.37 -28.07 -10.02
C LEU A 38 22.56 -28.81 -9.38
N PRO A 39 23.39 -29.55 -10.12
CA PRO A 39 24.62 -30.08 -9.57
C PRO A 39 25.59 -28.93 -9.25
N SER A 40 26.02 -28.90 -8.00
CA SER A 40 27.07 -28.05 -7.45
C SER A 40 28.31 -28.04 -8.35
N LEU A 41 28.75 -26.85 -8.76
CA LEU A 41 29.97 -26.59 -9.51
C LEU A 41 31.23 -26.52 -8.62
N ALA A 42 31.17 -27.01 -7.38
CA ALA A 42 32.29 -27.02 -6.45
C ALA A 42 32.72 -28.45 -6.12
N SER A 43 33.48 -29.11 -7.00
CA SER A 43 34.24 -30.32 -6.59
C SER A 43 35.41 -30.77 -7.48
N PHE A 44 35.87 -29.99 -8.46
CA PHE A 44 37.11 -30.35 -9.17
C PHE A 44 37.95 -29.11 -9.50
N ALA A 45 38.40 -28.45 -8.45
CA ALA A 45 39.53 -27.52 -8.49
C ALA A 45 40.56 -28.01 -7.48
N ASN A 46 41.28 -29.08 -7.83
CA ASN A 46 42.51 -29.50 -7.16
C ASN A 46 43.31 -30.36 -8.15
N GLN A 47 44.18 -29.74 -8.94
CA GLN A 47 45.48 -30.31 -9.31
C GLN A 47 46.38 -29.22 -9.92
N GLU A 48 47.40 -28.88 -9.15
CA GLU A 48 48.57 -28.08 -9.51
C GLU A 48 49.59 -28.91 -10.37
N PRO A 49 50.65 -28.30 -10.91
CA PRO A 49 51.04 -28.47 -12.32
C PRO A 49 52.15 -29.50 -12.62
N CYS A 50 52.25 -29.79 -13.92
CA CYS A 50 53.42 -30.12 -14.74
C CYS A 50 54.56 -30.98 -14.15
N ASN A 51 54.75 -32.18 -14.73
CA ASN A 51 56.10 -32.66 -15.02
C ASN A 51 56.18 -33.14 -16.47
N ALA A 52 57.22 -32.66 -17.16
CA ALA A 52 57.57 -33.01 -18.52
C ALA A 52 58.17 -34.43 -18.58
N GLU A 53 57.81 -35.21 -19.61
CA GLU A 53 58.81 -35.72 -20.56
C GLU A 53 58.25 -36.60 -21.69
N LYS A 54 58.98 -36.52 -22.80
CA LYS A 54 59.09 -37.42 -23.97
C LYS A 54 58.03 -37.31 -25.06
N VAL A 55 58.39 -36.44 -26.01
CA VAL A 55 57.96 -36.41 -27.41
C VAL A 55 58.18 -37.78 -28.04
N VAL A 56 57.10 -38.54 -28.22
CA VAL A 56 56.99 -39.53 -29.29
C VAL A 56 56.06 -38.91 -30.32
N VAL A 57 56.59 -38.63 -31.51
CA VAL A 57 55.81 -38.11 -32.65
C VAL A 57 54.89 -39.23 -33.16
N ALA A 58 53.80 -39.46 -32.44
CA ALA A 58 52.67 -40.21 -32.95
C ALA A 58 51.95 -39.29 -33.94
N ARG A 59 51.97 -39.67 -35.23
CA ARG A 59 51.18 -39.02 -36.27
C ARG A 59 49.73 -38.90 -35.78
N ARG A 60 49.30 -37.69 -35.41
CA ARG A 60 47.90 -37.36 -35.08
C ARG A 60 47.04 -37.64 -36.31
N ARG A 61 46.50 -38.85 -36.43
CA ARG A 61 45.36 -39.08 -37.32
C ARG A 61 44.21 -38.26 -36.74
N LYS A 62 43.80 -37.19 -37.43
CA LYS A 62 42.58 -36.46 -37.09
C LYS A 62 41.45 -37.50 -37.10
N PRO A 63 40.71 -37.69 -35.99
CA PRO A 63 39.59 -38.61 -36.01
C PRO A 63 38.56 -38.08 -37.01
N THR A 64 38.38 -38.79 -38.12
CA THR A 64 37.32 -38.51 -39.10
C THR A 64 36.00 -38.78 -38.40
N LYS A 65 35.33 -37.73 -37.91
CA LYS A 65 34.05 -37.86 -37.22
C LYS A 65 33.04 -38.48 -38.18
N THR A 66 32.36 -39.53 -37.76
CA THR A 66 31.33 -40.18 -38.58
C THR A 66 30.17 -39.21 -38.83
N PRO A 67 29.47 -39.28 -39.99
CA PRO A 67 28.36 -38.38 -40.33
C PRO A 67 27.26 -38.31 -39.25
N ALA A 68 27.02 -39.42 -38.56
CA ALA A 68 26.07 -39.48 -37.44
C ALA A 68 26.53 -38.67 -36.21
N ALA A 69 27.82 -38.74 -35.86
CA ALA A 69 28.38 -37.95 -34.75
C ALA A 69 28.34 -36.45 -35.05
N THR A 70 28.50 -36.05 -36.31
CA THR A 70 28.37 -34.66 -36.74
C THR A 70 26.92 -34.16 -36.68
N ASP A 71 25.93 -34.98 -37.08
CA ASP A 71 24.51 -34.60 -37.00
C ASP A 71 24.05 -34.43 -35.55
N ILE A 72 24.48 -35.32 -34.64
CA ILE A 72 24.21 -35.20 -33.19
C ILE A 72 24.76 -33.87 -32.65
N GLU A 73 25.98 -33.50 -33.03
CA GLU A 73 26.58 -32.24 -32.55
C GLU A 73 25.86 -31.01 -33.12
N ILE A 74 25.43 -31.06 -34.38
CA ILE A 74 24.61 -29.99 -34.99
C ILE A 74 23.28 -29.83 -34.24
N ARG A 75 22.61 -30.93 -33.88
CA ARG A 75 21.36 -30.90 -33.08
C ARG A 75 21.60 -30.30 -31.69
N ARG A 76 22.67 -30.70 -31.00
CA ARG A 76 23.06 -30.12 -29.71
C ARG A 76 23.30 -28.62 -29.81
N GLN A 77 23.99 -28.19 -30.87
CA GLN A 77 24.25 -26.77 -31.10
C GLN A 77 22.96 -25.97 -31.33
N ARG A 78 22.03 -26.51 -32.13
CA ARG A 78 20.70 -25.90 -32.33
C ARG A 78 19.91 -25.81 -31.02
N ASN A 79 19.92 -26.88 -30.22
CA ASN A 79 19.24 -26.88 -28.92
C ASN A 79 19.83 -25.84 -27.96
N ARG A 80 21.17 -25.72 -27.90
CA ARG A 80 21.83 -24.66 -27.12
C ARG A 80 21.39 -23.27 -27.56
N MET A 81 21.36 -23.02 -28.86
CA MET A 81 20.88 -21.74 -29.40
C MET A 81 19.41 -21.48 -29.09
N HIS A 82 18.53 -22.48 -29.23
CA HIS A 82 17.12 -22.35 -28.92
C HIS A 82 16.89 -22.08 -27.44
N GLN A 83 17.56 -22.81 -26.55
CA GLN A 83 17.51 -22.58 -25.11
C GLN A 83 18.04 -21.18 -24.77
N ALA A 84 19.18 -20.78 -25.32
CA ALA A 84 19.75 -19.44 -25.11
C ALA A 84 18.77 -18.33 -25.55
N ARG A 85 18.14 -18.48 -26.72
CA ARG A 85 17.13 -17.52 -27.22
C ARG A 85 15.88 -17.51 -26.37
N PHE A 86 15.39 -18.67 -25.93
CA PHE A 86 14.22 -18.77 -25.06
C PHE A 86 14.49 -18.09 -23.72
N ILE A 87 15.61 -18.40 -23.08
CA ILE A 87 16.04 -17.78 -21.81
C ILE A 87 16.21 -16.27 -22.00
N ALA A 88 16.85 -15.83 -23.09
CA ALA A 88 17.02 -14.41 -23.38
C ALA A 88 15.67 -13.71 -23.55
N LYS A 89 14.74 -14.29 -24.32
CA LYS A 89 13.39 -13.75 -24.51
C LYS A 89 12.64 -13.64 -23.18
N GLN A 90 12.77 -14.65 -22.32
CA GLN A 90 12.16 -14.63 -20.99
C GLN A 90 12.75 -13.50 -20.13
N LYS A 91 14.08 -13.37 -20.08
CA LYS A 91 14.79 -12.30 -19.37
C LYS A 91 14.41 -10.90 -19.86
N THR A 92 14.34 -10.68 -21.16
CA THR A 92 13.91 -9.38 -21.73
C THR A 92 12.47 -9.06 -21.36
N THR A 93 11.58 -10.07 -21.38
CA THR A 93 10.17 -9.89 -21.03
C THR A 93 10.02 -9.55 -19.56
N THR A 94 10.69 -10.26 -18.66
CA THR A 94 10.66 -9.98 -17.22
C THR A 94 11.25 -8.60 -16.91
N ALA A 95 12.39 -8.26 -17.51
CA ALA A 95 13.00 -6.92 -17.34
C ALA A 95 12.06 -5.80 -17.79
N ARG A 96 11.36 -5.97 -18.92
CA ARG A 96 10.37 -5.00 -19.41
C ARG A 96 9.20 -4.83 -18.44
N LEU A 97 8.68 -5.94 -17.89
CA LEU A 97 7.59 -5.89 -16.91
C LEU A 97 8.01 -5.20 -15.62
N VAL A 98 9.17 -5.56 -15.07
CA VAL A 98 9.73 -4.94 -13.86
C VAL A 98 9.92 -3.44 -14.07
N SER A 99 10.47 -3.03 -15.22
CA SER A 99 10.62 -1.61 -15.56
C SER A 99 9.26 -0.89 -15.64
N GLY A 100 8.24 -1.55 -16.20
CA GLY A 100 6.88 -1.02 -16.26
C GLY A 100 6.24 -0.85 -14.88
N ILE A 101 6.45 -1.82 -13.98
CA ILE A 101 5.99 -1.73 -12.58
C ILE A 101 6.64 -0.55 -11.88
N HIS A 102 7.97 -0.40 -11.98
CA HIS A 102 8.67 0.74 -11.38
C HIS A 102 8.16 2.08 -11.91
N ARG A 103 8.01 2.21 -13.23
CA ARG A 103 7.46 3.44 -13.84
C ARG A 103 6.07 3.78 -13.31
N LEU A 104 5.18 2.79 -13.22
CA LEU A 104 3.83 3.01 -12.69
C LEU A 104 3.85 3.37 -11.20
N GLN A 105 4.75 2.77 -10.42
CA GLN A 105 4.92 3.12 -9.00
C GLN A 105 5.39 4.57 -8.83
N GLU A 106 6.36 5.01 -9.64
CA GLU A 106 6.84 6.39 -9.68
C GLU A 106 5.71 7.36 -10.06
N GLU A 107 4.94 7.04 -11.10
CA GLU A 107 3.80 7.85 -11.54
C GLU A 107 2.71 7.96 -10.45
N ILE A 108 2.40 6.87 -9.76
CA ILE A 108 1.48 6.89 -8.62
C ILE A 108 2.01 7.78 -7.49
N GLN A 109 3.30 7.71 -7.19
CA GLN A 109 3.93 8.55 -6.16
C GLN A 109 3.89 10.03 -6.56
N GLU A 110 4.23 10.36 -7.80
CA GLU A 110 4.17 11.72 -8.34
C GLU A 110 2.75 12.28 -8.27
N LEU A 111 1.75 11.54 -8.76
CA LEU A 111 0.34 11.96 -8.71
C LEU A 111 -0.15 12.16 -7.28
N ARG A 112 0.29 11.33 -6.33
CA ARG A 112 -0.01 11.50 -4.90
C ARG A 112 0.59 12.79 -4.35
N LEU A 113 1.84 13.08 -4.68
CA LEU A 113 2.51 14.32 -4.28
C LEU A 113 1.83 15.55 -4.90
N GLN A 114 1.50 15.50 -6.19
CA GLN A 114 0.77 16.57 -6.88
C GLN A 114 -0.60 16.83 -6.23
N ARG A 115 -1.37 15.77 -5.93
CA ARG A 115 -2.65 15.90 -5.22
C ARG A 115 -2.45 16.55 -3.85
N GLN A 116 -1.45 16.12 -3.09
CA GLN A 116 -1.14 16.69 -1.79
C GLN A 116 -0.76 18.17 -1.90
N PHE A 117 0.07 18.53 -2.89
CA PHE A 117 0.46 19.91 -3.15
C PHE A 117 -0.73 20.78 -3.53
N VAL A 118 -1.61 20.33 -4.44
CA VAL A 118 -2.84 21.06 -4.80
C VAL A 118 -3.72 21.28 -3.57
N SER A 119 -3.87 20.26 -2.70
CA SER A 119 -4.60 20.41 -1.45
C SER A 119 -3.98 21.44 -0.50
N PHE A 120 -2.66 21.63 -0.51
CA PHE A 120 -1.97 22.63 0.32
C PHE A 120 -1.87 24.03 -0.32
N ALA A 121 -1.79 24.09 -1.65
CA ALA A 121 -1.41 25.28 -2.40
C ALA A 121 -2.60 26.19 -2.75
N VAL A 122 -3.84 25.73 -2.60
CA VAL A 122 -5.01 26.60 -2.70
C VAL A 122 -5.13 27.38 -1.39
N PRO A 123 -4.86 28.70 -1.37
CA PRO A 123 -5.14 29.50 -0.19
C PRO A 123 -6.66 29.50 -0.04
N LEU A 124 -7.13 28.75 0.93
CA LEU A 124 -8.52 28.70 1.29
C LEU A 124 -8.92 30.09 1.78
N ARG A 125 -9.51 30.88 0.88
CA ARG A 125 -10.42 31.95 1.31
C ARG A 125 -11.36 31.30 2.33
N GLN A 126 -11.64 31.99 3.45
CA GLN A 126 -12.49 31.49 4.55
C GLN A 126 -13.94 31.26 4.08
N THR A 127 -14.15 30.27 3.22
CA THR A 127 -15.45 29.79 2.82
C THR A 127 -15.81 28.61 3.72
N ARG A 128 -17.10 28.33 3.90
CA ARG A 128 -17.50 27.13 4.66
C ARG A 128 -16.99 25.82 4.04
N TRP A 129 -16.85 25.78 2.70
CA TRP A 129 -16.28 24.66 1.96
C TRP A 129 -14.81 24.44 2.29
N ALA A 130 -14.05 25.54 2.30
CA ALA A 130 -12.66 25.57 2.69
C ALA A 130 -12.46 24.95 4.08
N VAL A 131 -13.17 25.49 5.06
CA VAL A 131 -13.10 25.01 6.45
C VAL A 131 -13.48 23.52 6.54
N ALA A 132 -14.53 23.08 5.85
CA ALA A 132 -14.92 21.67 5.84
C ALA A 132 -13.83 20.76 5.24
N VAL A 133 -13.27 21.12 4.08
CA VAL A 133 -12.18 20.34 3.45
C VAL A 133 -10.98 20.21 4.39
N GLU A 134 -10.58 21.31 5.03
CA GLU A 134 -9.46 21.31 5.97
C GLU A 134 -9.76 20.50 7.24
N TYR A 135 -10.99 20.56 7.74
CA TYR A 135 -11.43 19.74 8.86
C TYR A 135 -11.21 18.25 8.55
N PHE A 136 -11.75 17.74 7.44
CA PHE A 136 -11.57 16.33 7.08
C PHE A 136 -10.11 15.97 6.79
N ARG A 137 -9.32 16.90 6.23
CA ARG A 137 -7.89 16.69 6.01
C ARG A 137 -7.11 16.53 7.31
N LEU A 138 -7.39 17.35 8.31
CA LEU A 138 -6.70 17.34 9.60
C LEU A 138 -7.11 16.13 10.46
N PHE A 139 -8.37 15.72 10.43
CA PHE A 139 -8.89 14.60 11.24
C PHE A 139 -8.95 13.26 10.50
N ARG A 140 -8.37 13.17 9.30
CA ARG A 140 -8.35 11.98 8.45
C ARG A 140 -7.96 10.69 9.20
N ASN A 141 -6.95 10.77 10.04
CA ASN A 141 -6.44 9.65 10.83
C ASN A 141 -6.78 9.76 12.31
N GLY A 142 -7.87 10.47 12.62
CA GLY A 142 -8.28 10.77 13.99
C GLY A 142 -7.43 11.87 14.62
N LEU A 143 -7.50 11.92 15.95
CA LEU A 143 -6.71 12.82 16.78
C LEU A 143 -5.29 12.27 16.89
N LYS A 144 -4.30 13.06 16.47
CA LYS A 144 -2.90 12.65 16.40
C LYS A 144 -2.21 12.85 17.75
N ASP A 145 -2.77 12.23 18.79
CA ASP A 145 -2.18 12.25 20.13
C ASP A 145 -1.09 11.17 20.20
N THR A 146 0.18 11.56 20.07
CA THR A 146 1.27 10.63 20.42
C THR A 146 1.17 10.36 21.91
N MET A 147 0.74 9.14 22.26
CA MET A 147 0.73 8.64 23.62
C MET A 147 2.04 9.04 24.35
N PRO A 148 1.98 9.67 25.53
CA PRO A 148 3.17 9.84 26.34
C PRO A 148 3.67 8.45 26.74
N GLN A 149 4.82 8.06 26.19
CA GLN A 149 5.57 6.94 26.74
C GLN A 149 6.08 7.35 28.12
N ASN A 150 5.43 6.84 29.16
CA ASN A 150 5.91 6.65 30.54
C ASN A 150 7.07 7.58 30.97
N GLY A 151 6.75 8.79 31.42
CA GLY A 151 7.66 9.68 32.15
C GLY A 151 6.84 10.66 32.99
N PRO A 152 7.16 10.90 34.27
CA PRO A 152 6.24 11.60 35.16
C PRO A 152 6.15 13.11 34.93
N ASP A 153 7.03 13.74 34.14
CA ASP A 153 7.06 15.19 34.02
C ASP A 153 7.25 15.64 32.57
N ASN A 154 6.32 16.50 32.11
CA ASN A 154 6.20 17.15 30.80
C ASN A 154 5.31 16.43 29.78
N ALA A 155 4.00 16.69 29.87
CA ALA A 155 3.03 16.43 28.81
C ALA A 155 3.32 17.33 27.59
N LEU A 156 4.26 16.91 26.75
CA LEU A 156 4.45 17.46 25.42
C LEU A 156 3.22 17.07 24.58
N VAL A 157 2.25 17.98 24.50
CA VAL A 157 1.17 17.84 23.51
C VAL A 157 1.84 17.78 22.14
N PRO A 158 1.58 16.75 21.33
CA PRO A 158 2.23 16.60 20.03
C PRO A 158 1.91 17.80 19.15
N VAL A 159 2.87 18.23 18.34
CA VAL A 159 2.72 19.37 17.41
C VAL A 159 1.48 19.20 16.53
N GLU A 160 1.15 17.98 16.12
CA GLU A 160 -0.03 17.70 15.30
C GLU A 160 -1.35 17.86 16.06
N SER A 161 -1.46 17.40 17.31
CA SER A 161 -2.62 17.67 18.19
C SER A 161 -2.84 19.18 18.37
N GLN A 162 -1.76 19.97 18.45
CA GLN A 162 -1.86 21.42 18.57
C GLN A 162 -2.38 22.09 17.29
N VAL A 163 -1.98 21.60 16.11
CA VAL A 163 -2.50 22.08 14.82
C VAL A 163 -4.01 21.82 14.72
N GLN A 164 -4.46 20.61 15.07
CA GLN A 164 -5.88 20.24 15.07
C GLN A 164 -6.69 21.14 16.02
N ARG A 165 -6.19 21.37 17.25
CA ARG A 165 -6.85 22.26 18.22
C ARG A 165 -6.90 23.72 17.75
N ASN A 166 -5.77 24.28 17.30
CA ASN A 166 -5.69 25.67 16.83
C ASN A 166 -6.62 25.90 15.63
N PHE A 167 -6.73 24.92 14.74
CA PHE A 167 -7.66 24.97 13.62
C PHE A 167 -9.11 25.07 14.09
N LEU A 168 -9.53 24.21 15.02
CA LEU A 168 -10.90 24.27 15.56
C LEU A 168 -11.17 25.60 16.28
N GLN A 169 -10.22 26.09 17.10
CA GLN A 169 -10.39 27.36 17.81
C GLN A 169 -10.48 28.58 16.88
N SER A 170 -9.86 28.53 15.71
CA SER A 170 -9.87 29.63 14.74
C SER A 170 -11.03 29.58 13.75
N THR A 171 -11.70 28.43 13.62
CA THR A 171 -12.75 28.22 12.60
C THR A 171 -14.13 27.94 13.17
N MET A 172 -14.23 27.42 14.40
CA MET A 172 -15.50 27.05 15.03
C MET A 172 -15.96 28.12 16.01
N ALA A 173 -17.28 28.26 16.15
CA ALA A 173 -17.88 29.07 17.20
C ALA A 173 -17.61 28.45 18.60
N PRO A 174 -17.53 29.25 19.67
CA PRO A 174 -17.27 28.75 21.03
C PRO A 174 -18.29 27.72 21.52
N ASP A 175 -19.51 27.78 21.00
CA ASP A 175 -20.66 26.95 21.34
C ASP A 175 -21.01 25.93 20.23
N VAL A 176 -20.03 25.58 19.38
CA VAL A 176 -20.21 24.54 18.36
C VAL A 176 -20.72 23.23 18.99
N ALA A 177 -21.81 22.69 18.46
CA ALA A 177 -22.39 21.45 18.96
C ALA A 177 -21.64 20.21 18.44
N SER A 178 -21.50 19.21 19.30
CA SER A 178 -20.91 17.90 19.04
C SER A 178 -21.77 16.81 19.67
N SER A 179 -21.55 15.55 19.30
CA SER A 179 -22.22 14.38 19.90
C SER A 179 -22.02 14.29 21.42
N MET A 180 -20.93 14.87 21.95
CA MET A 180 -20.57 14.84 23.37
C MET A 180 -20.87 16.14 24.13
N GLY A 181 -21.43 17.18 23.51
CA GLY A 181 -21.64 18.48 24.15
C GLY A 181 -21.30 19.67 23.26
N PHE A 182 -20.77 20.74 23.85
CA PHE A 182 -20.49 22.01 23.14
C PHE A 182 -19.02 22.42 23.23
N GLY A 183 -18.58 23.16 22.22
CA GLY A 183 -17.26 23.75 22.13
C GLY A 183 -16.18 22.81 21.57
N VAL A 184 -15.02 23.40 21.30
CA VAL A 184 -13.88 22.73 20.68
C VAL A 184 -13.41 21.51 21.46
N GLU A 185 -13.41 21.58 22.80
CA GLU A 185 -12.95 20.47 23.64
C GLU A 185 -13.85 19.23 23.50
N SER A 186 -15.15 19.42 23.32
CA SER A 186 -16.09 18.31 23.09
C SER A 186 -15.82 17.60 21.76
N ILE A 187 -15.46 18.35 20.71
CA ILE A 187 -15.06 17.78 19.42
C ILE A 187 -13.76 16.99 19.55
N LEU A 188 -12.75 17.54 20.23
CA LEU A 188 -11.47 16.87 20.45
C LEU A 188 -11.63 15.58 21.27
N GLN A 189 -12.47 15.59 22.30
CA GLN A 189 -12.79 14.40 23.09
C GLN A 189 -13.48 13.31 22.25
N ASN A 190 -14.40 13.70 21.36
CA ASN A 190 -15.04 12.77 20.44
C ASN A 190 -14.02 12.11 19.50
N TRP A 191 -13.15 12.90 18.88
CA TRP A 191 -12.08 12.35 18.02
C TRP A 191 -11.09 11.50 18.79
N ARG A 192 -10.77 11.84 20.04
CA ARG A 192 -9.91 11.01 20.90
C ARG A 192 -10.50 9.63 21.10
N LEU A 193 -11.80 9.55 21.42
CA LEU A 193 -12.49 8.27 21.59
C LEU A 193 -12.49 7.47 20.28
N ILE A 194 -12.84 8.10 19.16
CA ILE A 194 -12.84 7.46 17.83
C ILE A 194 -11.45 6.89 17.51
N SER A 195 -10.39 7.64 17.79
CA SER A 195 -9.01 7.22 17.51
C SER A 195 -8.55 6.04 18.37
N ILE A 196 -9.03 5.96 19.62
CA ILE A 196 -8.77 4.81 20.50
C ILE A 196 -9.52 3.56 20.01
N CYS A 197 -10.79 3.73 19.61
CA CYS A 197 -11.62 2.62 19.14
C CYS A 197 -11.20 2.11 17.75
N HIS A 198 -10.60 2.98 16.93
CA HIS A 198 -10.24 2.70 15.54
C HIS A 198 -8.81 3.17 15.25
N PRO A 199 -7.77 2.37 15.60
CA PRO A 199 -6.38 2.77 15.41
C PRO A 199 -5.98 2.95 13.94
N ASP A 200 -6.64 2.22 13.02
CA ASP A 200 -6.41 2.31 11.57
C ASP A 200 -7.43 3.22 10.86
N LEU A 201 -7.95 4.23 11.56
CA LEU A 201 -8.95 5.14 11.00
C LEU A 201 -8.41 5.90 9.77
N ASP A 202 -9.16 5.83 8.67
CA ASP A 202 -8.96 6.65 7.47
C ASP A 202 -10.29 7.23 6.98
N VAL A 203 -10.59 8.45 7.42
CA VAL A 203 -11.76 9.23 6.99
C VAL A 203 -11.41 10.05 5.76
N GLN A 204 -12.01 9.73 4.62
CA GLN A 204 -11.80 10.48 3.39
C GLN A 204 -13.05 11.22 2.97
N LEU A 205 -12.95 12.55 2.91
CA LEU A 205 -13.97 13.38 2.27
C LEU A 205 -14.02 13.08 0.76
N THR A 206 -15.17 12.62 0.30
CA THR A 206 -15.40 12.28 -1.12
C THR A 206 -16.14 13.39 -1.86
N ARG A 207 -17.08 14.05 -1.19
CA ARG A 207 -17.91 15.10 -1.79
C ARG A 207 -18.46 16.03 -0.71
N LEU A 208 -18.60 17.29 -1.06
CA LEU A 208 -19.33 18.30 -0.29
C LEU A 208 -20.50 18.79 -1.14
N GLU A 209 -21.63 19.01 -0.50
CA GLU A 209 -22.85 19.53 -1.12
C GLU A 209 -23.48 20.59 -0.22
N ASP A 210 -24.27 21.47 -0.83
CA ASP A 210 -25.11 22.40 -0.08
C ASP A 210 -26.31 21.66 0.50
N GLY A 211 -26.50 21.79 1.80
CA GLY A 211 -27.68 21.28 2.49
C GLY A 211 -28.78 22.34 2.62
N PRO A 212 -29.87 22.00 3.31
CA PRO A 212 -30.93 22.96 3.64
C PRO A 212 -30.38 24.14 4.46
N GLY A 213 -30.81 25.36 4.12
CA GLY A 213 -30.30 26.58 4.77
C GLY A 213 -28.81 26.80 4.48
N ASP A 214 -28.06 27.25 5.49
CA ASP A 214 -26.60 27.48 5.38
C ASP A 214 -25.76 26.22 5.71
N SER A 215 -26.40 25.05 5.76
CA SER A 215 -25.72 23.80 6.09
C SER A 215 -24.90 23.24 4.91
N LEU A 216 -23.87 22.47 5.25
CA LEU A 216 -23.01 21.77 4.31
C LEU A 216 -23.10 20.27 4.60
N ILE A 217 -23.38 19.47 3.58
CA ILE A 217 -23.44 18.01 3.68
C ILE A 217 -22.10 17.45 3.22
N ALA A 218 -21.49 16.62 4.06
CA ALA A 218 -20.25 15.93 3.75
C ALA A 218 -20.49 14.45 3.51
N HIS A 219 -19.97 13.95 2.39
CA HIS A 219 -19.95 12.53 2.08
C HIS A 219 -18.56 11.99 2.37
N GLU A 220 -18.46 11.11 3.34
CA GLU A 220 -17.22 10.47 3.74
C GLU A 220 -17.19 8.99 3.34
N ARG A 221 -15.98 8.48 3.14
CA ARG A 221 -15.71 7.05 3.01
C ARG A 221 -14.82 6.64 4.17
N HIS A 222 -15.23 5.58 4.85
CA HIS A 222 -14.44 4.92 5.89
C HIS A 222 -13.82 3.65 5.32
N PHE A 223 -12.51 3.49 5.51
CA PHE A 223 -11.86 2.20 5.36
C PHE A 223 -11.74 1.58 6.75
N HIS A 224 -12.45 0.47 6.98
CA HIS A 224 -12.23 -0.40 8.14
C HIS A 224 -11.44 -1.61 7.62
N CYS A 225 -10.36 -1.99 8.30
CA CYS A 225 -9.71 -3.27 8.02
C CYS A 225 -10.57 -4.38 8.63
N ASP A 226 -11.04 -5.30 7.77
CA ASP A 226 -11.68 -6.57 8.15
C ASP A 226 -10.69 -7.55 8.83
#